data_AF-K2S7Y8-F1
#
_entry.id   AF-K2S7Y8-F1
#
_cell.length_a   1.000
_cell.length_b   1.000
_cell.length_c   1.000
_cell.angle_alpha   90.00
_cell.angle_beta   90.00
_cell.angle_gamma   90.00
#
_symmetry.space_group_name_H-M   'P 1'
#
loop_
_entity.id
_entity.type
_entity.pdbx_description
1 polymer ?
#
loop_
_entity_poly.entity_id
_entity_poly.type
_entity_poly.pdbx_seq_one_letter_code
_entity_poly.pdbx_strand_id
1 'polypeptide(L)'
;MAPFEYVLETATKKAMTVYEKEIDNKEKGEPALIIAADTIVVGHFGEILEKPRSEREHIDMLKSLRDSGEHKVFTAVACMRPLESAKDPGYAIKTHVEDTTVKFDKSVTDELILAYVRTREGADKAGGYGIQGIGSILVEKIDGTFDNVVGLPLRATLKMIEDVTKSEEEMEEEMADADVNIM
;
A
#
# COMPACT_ATOMS: atom_id res chain seq x y z
N MET A 1 -5.10 -15.13 9.60
CA MET A 1 -4.37 -14.45 8.52
C MET A 1 -3.63 -13.29 9.13
N ALA A 2 -2.32 -13.21 8.89
CA ALA A 2 -1.50 -12.11 9.39
C ALA A 2 -1.81 -10.80 8.64
N PRO A 3 -1.55 -9.61 9.22
CA PRO A 3 -1.85 -8.34 8.56
C PRO A 3 -1.22 -8.18 7.17
N PHE A 4 0.03 -8.66 7.00
CA PHE A 4 0.72 -8.61 5.70
C PHE A 4 0.07 -9.50 4.64
N GLU A 5 -0.47 -10.66 5.03
CA GLU A 5 -1.20 -11.57 4.13
C GLU A 5 -2.53 -10.93 3.71
N TYR A 6 -3.23 -10.32 4.66
CA TYR A 6 -4.51 -9.64 4.42
C TYR A 6 -4.38 -8.51 3.41
N VAL A 7 -3.42 -7.61 3.61
CA VAL A 7 -3.22 -6.45 2.73
C VAL A 7 -2.77 -6.87 1.34
N LEU A 8 -1.88 -7.88 1.25
CA LEU A 8 -1.43 -8.46 -0.01
C LEU A 8 -2.56 -9.12 -0.80
N GLU A 9 -3.37 -9.94 -0.13
CA GLU A 9 -4.53 -10.58 -0.74
C GLU A 9 -5.53 -9.54 -1.26
N THR A 10 -5.76 -8.47 -0.49
CA THR A 10 -6.68 -7.39 -0.86
C THR A 10 -6.18 -6.63 -2.09
N ALA A 11 -4.90 -6.21 -2.11
CA ALA A 11 -4.31 -5.53 -3.27
C ALA A 11 -4.33 -6.41 -4.53
N THR A 12 -4.00 -7.70 -4.38
CA THR A 12 -4.02 -8.67 -5.49
C THR A 12 -5.43 -8.85 -6.06
N LYS A 13 -6.43 -9.03 -5.19
CA LYS A 13 -7.84 -9.16 -5.61
C LYS A 13 -8.36 -7.91 -6.33
N LYS A 14 -7.96 -6.70 -5.90
CA LYS A 14 -8.29 -5.47 -6.61
C LYS A 14 -7.74 -5.47 -8.04
N ALA A 15 -6.47 -5.85 -8.22
CA ALA A 15 -5.86 -5.94 -9.54
C ALA A 15 -6.59 -6.97 -10.42
N MET A 16 -6.82 -8.19 -9.90
CA MET A 16 -7.53 -9.25 -10.62
C MET A 16 -8.95 -8.84 -11.02
N THR A 17 -9.68 -8.18 -10.13
CA THR A 17 -11.03 -7.69 -10.42
C THR A 17 -11.05 -6.70 -11.58
N VAL A 18 -10.03 -5.83 -11.69
CA VAL A 18 -9.91 -4.88 -12.80
C VAL A 18 -9.53 -5.63 -14.08
N TYR A 19 -8.58 -6.57 -14.01
CA TYR A 19 -8.17 -7.39 -15.15
C TYR A 19 -9.36 -8.13 -15.76
N GLU A 20 -10.08 -8.92 -14.96
CA GLU A 20 -11.24 -9.70 -15.40
C GLU A 20 -12.34 -8.84 -16.04
N LYS A 21 -12.49 -7.59 -15.60
CA LYS A 21 -13.52 -6.67 -16.12
C LYS A 21 -13.10 -5.96 -17.40
N GLU A 22 -11.83 -5.64 -17.53
CA GLU A 22 -11.35 -4.73 -18.58
C GLU A 22 -10.57 -5.43 -19.70
N ILE A 23 -10.17 -6.69 -19.55
CA ILE A 23 -9.39 -7.45 -20.55
C ILE A 23 -10.03 -7.44 -21.95
N ASP A 24 -11.35 -7.61 -22.02
CA ASP A 24 -12.13 -7.63 -23.27
C ASP A 24 -12.95 -6.34 -23.47
N ASN A 25 -12.56 -5.23 -22.86
CA ASN A 25 -13.31 -3.98 -22.94
C ASN A 25 -13.25 -3.39 -24.36
N LYS A 26 -14.34 -3.53 -25.12
CA LYS A 26 -14.43 -3.06 -26.53
C LYS A 26 -14.35 -1.54 -26.70
N GLU A 27 -14.64 -0.76 -25.66
CA GLU A 27 -14.61 0.71 -25.73
C GLU A 27 -13.22 1.26 -25.41
N LYS A 28 -12.57 0.72 -24.37
CA LYS A 28 -11.26 1.22 -23.89
C LYS A 28 -10.07 0.43 -24.43
N GLY A 29 -10.30 -0.79 -24.92
CA GLY A 29 -9.26 -1.77 -25.17
C GLY A 29 -8.77 -2.43 -23.89
N GLU A 30 -7.90 -3.41 -24.09
CA GLU A 30 -7.19 -4.13 -23.03
C GLU A 30 -6.29 -3.17 -22.21
N PRO A 31 -6.22 -3.31 -20.88
CA PRO A 31 -5.34 -2.48 -20.05
C PRO A 31 -3.86 -2.73 -20.38
N ALA A 32 -3.09 -1.68 -20.68
CA ALA A 32 -1.64 -1.82 -20.86
C ALA A 32 -0.91 -2.21 -19.56
N LEU A 33 -1.42 -1.77 -18.41
CA LEU A 33 -0.87 -2.02 -17.09
C LEU A 33 -1.95 -1.77 -16.04
N ILE A 34 -2.01 -2.62 -15.02
CA ILE A 34 -2.89 -2.52 -13.86
C ILE A 34 -2.00 -2.38 -12.63
N ILE A 35 -2.22 -1.32 -11.85
CA ILE A 35 -1.57 -1.13 -10.55
C ILE A 35 -2.69 -1.02 -9.50
N ALA A 36 -2.67 -1.92 -8.53
CA ALA A 36 -3.56 -1.85 -7.39
C ALA A 36 -2.75 -1.80 -6.10
N ALA A 37 -3.24 -1.04 -5.13
CA ALA A 37 -2.65 -0.97 -3.80
C ALA A 37 -3.71 -1.10 -2.71
N ASP A 38 -3.27 -1.54 -1.54
CA ASP A 38 -4.05 -1.51 -0.31
C ASP A 38 -3.13 -1.16 0.85
N THR A 39 -3.62 -0.33 1.77
CA THR A 39 -2.83 0.17 2.90
C THR A 39 -3.61 -0.04 4.19
N ILE A 40 -2.94 -0.65 5.16
CA ILE A 40 -3.48 -0.86 6.51
C ILE A 40 -2.55 -0.24 7.55
N VAL A 41 -3.14 0.17 8.67
CA VAL A 41 -2.39 0.54 9.87
C VAL A 41 -2.57 -0.57 10.89
N VAL A 42 -1.49 -0.97 11.55
CA VAL A 42 -1.50 -1.99 12.60
C VAL A 42 -1.04 -1.36 13.90
N GLY A 43 -1.94 -1.35 14.88
CA GLY A 43 -1.69 -0.82 16.21
C GLY A 43 -0.70 -1.66 17.02
N HIS A 44 -0.38 -1.17 18.21
CA HIS A 44 0.63 -1.78 19.08
C HIS A 44 0.32 -3.22 19.48
N PHE A 45 -0.97 -3.60 19.58
CA PHE A 45 -1.40 -4.94 19.96
C PHE A 45 -1.65 -5.86 18.76
N GLY A 46 -1.28 -5.44 17.55
CA GLY A 46 -1.43 -6.21 16.32
C GLY A 46 -2.81 -6.11 15.67
N GLU A 47 -3.69 -5.25 16.19
CA GLU A 47 -4.99 -4.97 15.61
C GLU A 47 -4.89 -4.14 14.33
N ILE A 48 -5.70 -4.47 13.32
CA ILE A 48 -5.82 -3.67 12.10
C ILE A 48 -6.73 -2.48 12.39
N LEU A 49 -6.19 -1.28 12.21
CA LEU A 49 -6.91 -0.02 12.34
C LEU A 49 -7.40 0.43 10.97
N GLU A 50 -8.69 0.17 10.71
CA GLU A 50 -9.38 0.65 9.52
C GLU A 50 -9.67 2.17 9.61
N LYS A 51 -10.56 2.65 8.74
CA LYS A 51 -11.08 4.01 8.79
C LYS A 51 -12.00 4.18 10.01
N PRO A 52 -11.91 5.29 10.76
CA PRO A 52 -12.82 5.52 11.88
C PRO A 52 -14.26 5.69 11.37
N ARG A 53 -15.24 5.07 12.04
CA ARG A 53 -16.66 5.09 11.64
C ARG A 53 -17.45 6.21 12.31
N SER A 54 -16.87 6.84 13.33
CA SER A 54 -17.44 7.98 14.04
C SER A 54 -16.36 8.92 14.57
N GLU A 55 -16.74 10.16 14.89
CA GLU A 55 -15.83 11.15 15.50
C GLU A 55 -15.25 10.64 16.82
N ARG A 56 -16.07 9.97 17.64
CA ARG A 56 -15.62 9.37 18.91
C ARG A 56 -14.54 8.31 18.68
N GLU A 57 -14.81 7.38 17.75
CA GLU A 57 -13.83 6.34 17.39
C GLU A 57 -12.55 6.95 16.82
N HIS A 58 -12.66 8.02 16.04
CA HIS A 58 -11.52 8.75 15.49
C HIS A 58 -10.63 9.32 16.60
N ILE A 59 -11.23 9.97 17.60
CA ILE A 59 -10.51 10.51 18.76
C ILE A 59 -9.84 9.38 19.56
N ASP A 60 -10.59 8.32 19.88
CA ASP A 60 -10.10 7.20 20.68
C ASP A 60 -8.93 6.49 19.97
N MET A 61 -9.02 6.32 18.65
CA MET A 61 -7.97 5.75 17.80
C MET A 61 -6.68 6.59 17.84
N LEU A 62 -6.78 7.91 17.64
CA LEU A 62 -5.60 8.79 17.65
C LEU A 62 -4.94 8.88 19.02
N LYS A 63 -5.73 8.87 20.10
CA LYS A 63 -5.18 8.79 21.47
C LYS A 63 -4.45 7.48 21.70
N SER A 64 -5.02 6.35 21.27
CA SER A 64 -4.37 5.04 21.37
C SER A 64 -3.02 5.03 20.65
N LEU A 65 -2.98 5.51 19.40
CA LEU A 65 -1.75 5.61 18.61
C LEU A 65 -0.69 6.49 19.30
N ARG A 66 -1.08 7.67 19.81
CA ARG A 66 -0.20 8.55 20.59
C ARG A 66 0.34 7.86 21.84
N ASP A 67 -0.53 7.28 22.65
CA ASP A 67 -0.18 6.76 23.97
C ASP A 67 0.74 5.54 23.86
N SER A 68 0.46 4.65 22.90
CA SER A 68 1.34 3.53 22.52
C SER A 68 2.67 4.03 21.94
N GLY A 69 2.63 5.06 21.11
CA GLY A 69 3.79 5.69 20.50
C GLY A 69 4.09 5.15 19.11
N GLU A 70 4.26 3.85 18.93
CA GLU A 70 4.60 3.24 17.63
C GLU A 70 3.47 2.39 17.07
N HIS A 71 3.29 2.48 15.76
CA HIS A 71 2.43 1.62 14.94
C HIS A 71 3.08 1.32 13.59
N LYS A 72 2.58 0.29 12.90
CA LYS A 72 3.06 -0.11 11.58
C LYS A 72 2.07 0.32 10.51
N VAL A 73 2.59 0.77 9.37
CA VAL A 73 1.83 0.95 8.14
C VAL A 73 2.32 -0.05 7.13
N PHE A 74 1.41 -0.88 6.63
CA PHE A 74 1.70 -1.83 5.56
C PHE A 74 0.96 -1.40 4.31
N THR A 75 1.68 -1.26 3.20
CA THR A 75 1.06 -1.15 1.88
C THR A 75 1.47 -2.33 1.03
N ALA A 76 0.47 -3.04 0.51
CA ALA A 76 0.68 -3.99 -0.57
C ALA A 76 0.40 -3.34 -1.91
N VAL A 77 1.18 -3.73 -2.91
CA VAL A 77 1.01 -3.31 -4.30
C VAL A 77 1.03 -4.54 -5.20
N ALA A 78 0.14 -4.56 -6.18
CA ALA A 78 0.12 -5.53 -7.26
C ALA A 78 0.22 -4.78 -8.60
N CYS A 79 1.27 -5.08 -9.37
CA CYS A 79 1.44 -4.63 -10.75
C CYS A 79 1.16 -5.81 -11.68
N MET A 80 0.30 -5.61 -12.67
CA MET A 80 -0.11 -6.66 -13.60
C MET A 80 -0.17 -6.13 -15.02
N ARG A 81 0.34 -6.90 -15.97
CA ARG A 81 0.29 -6.61 -17.40
C ARG A 81 -0.33 -7.79 -18.14
N PRO A 82 -1.38 -7.58 -18.94
CA PRO A 82 -1.86 -8.61 -19.86
C PRO A 82 -0.80 -8.97 -20.92
N LEU A 83 -0.74 -10.25 -21.28
CA LEU A 83 0.20 -10.79 -22.25
C LEU A 83 -0.58 -11.22 -23.50
N GLU A 84 -0.06 -10.91 -24.68
CA GLU A 84 -0.62 -11.40 -25.95
C GLU A 84 -0.52 -12.93 -26.09
N SER A 85 0.36 -13.56 -25.31
CA SER A 85 0.60 -15.00 -25.35
C SER A 85 -0.63 -15.80 -24.89
N ALA A 86 -0.95 -16.87 -25.63
CA ALA A 86 -2.01 -17.83 -25.30
C ALA A 86 -1.71 -18.72 -24.07
N LYS A 87 -0.59 -18.53 -23.36
CA LYS A 87 -0.28 -19.26 -22.13
C LYS A 87 -1.10 -18.73 -20.96
N ASP A 88 -1.80 -19.64 -20.30
CA ASP A 88 -2.45 -19.39 -19.01
C ASP A 88 -1.41 -18.89 -17.97
N PRO A 89 -1.66 -17.79 -17.23
CA PRO A 89 -2.94 -17.12 -17.07
C PRO A 89 -3.19 -15.90 -17.99
N GLY A 90 -2.36 -15.69 -19.02
CA GLY A 90 -2.50 -14.57 -19.96
C GLY A 90 -2.05 -13.22 -19.40
N TYR A 91 -1.36 -13.19 -18.27
CA TYR A 91 -0.82 -11.98 -17.66
C TYR A 91 0.48 -12.23 -16.91
N ALA A 92 1.31 -11.20 -16.81
CA ALA A 92 2.39 -11.10 -15.84
C ALA A 92 1.89 -10.37 -14.60
N ILE A 93 2.23 -10.84 -13.40
CA ILE A 93 1.90 -10.18 -12.14
C ILE A 93 3.11 -10.17 -11.20
N LYS A 94 3.32 -9.04 -10.53
CA LYS A 94 4.25 -8.91 -9.41
C LYS A 94 3.59 -8.19 -8.26
N THR A 95 3.91 -8.66 -7.06
CA THR A 95 3.36 -8.15 -5.82
C THR A 95 4.47 -7.85 -4.83
N HIS A 96 4.25 -6.84 -4.00
CA HIS A 96 5.18 -6.39 -2.97
C HIS A 96 4.39 -5.92 -1.76
N VAL A 97 4.96 -6.10 -0.57
CA VAL A 97 4.47 -5.50 0.67
C VAL A 97 5.60 -4.70 1.28
N GLU A 98 5.35 -3.42 1.53
CA GLU A 98 6.26 -2.53 2.23
C GLU A 98 5.72 -2.25 3.63
N ASP A 99 6.57 -2.33 4.65
CA ASP A 99 6.24 -1.92 6.01
C ASP A 99 7.00 -0.67 6.42
N THR A 100 6.38 0.16 7.26
CA THR A 100 7.00 1.36 7.81
C THR A 100 6.51 1.56 9.22
N THR A 101 7.44 1.79 10.15
CA THR A 101 7.10 2.18 11.51
C THR A 101 6.85 3.68 11.54
N VAL A 102 5.71 4.09 12.11
CA VAL A 102 5.42 5.49 12.39
C VAL A 102 5.32 5.64 13.89
N LYS A 103 5.95 6.69 14.41
CA LYS A 103 5.91 7.06 15.82
C LYS A 103 5.14 8.36 15.98
N PHE A 104 4.07 8.35 16.77
CA PHE A 104 3.36 9.56 17.18
C PHE A 104 4.09 10.27 18.33
N ASP A 105 4.04 11.60 18.31
CA ASP A 105 4.60 12.44 19.37
C ASP A 105 3.71 12.34 20.63
N LYS A 106 4.28 11.77 21.70
CA LYS A 106 3.57 11.59 22.98
C LYS A 106 3.19 12.90 23.66
N SER A 107 3.75 14.04 23.25
CA SER A 107 3.42 15.37 23.76
C SER A 107 2.16 15.98 23.13
N VAL A 108 1.63 15.38 22.07
CA VAL A 108 0.38 15.80 21.41
C VAL A 108 -0.77 15.82 22.41
N THR A 109 -1.40 16.99 22.59
CA THR A 109 -2.48 17.13 23.58
C THR A 109 -3.82 16.62 23.05
N ASP A 110 -4.74 16.34 23.97
CA ASP A 110 -6.11 15.97 23.63
C ASP A 110 -6.81 17.09 22.84
N GLU A 111 -6.55 18.36 23.14
CA GLU A 111 -7.09 19.50 22.39
C GLU A 111 -6.60 19.51 20.94
N LEU A 112 -5.33 19.18 20.71
CA LEU A 112 -4.77 19.09 19.36
C LEU A 112 -5.41 17.95 18.57
N ILE A 113 -5.61 16.78 19.19
CA ILE A 113 -6.32 15.65 18.58
C ILE A 113 -7.75 16.05 18.20
N LEU A 114 -8.48 16.69 19.12
CA LEU A 114 -9.83 17.17 18.86
C LEU A 114 -9.86 18.18 17.71
N ALA A 115 -8.90 19.11 17.67
CA ALA A 115 -8.76 20.08 16.58
C ALA A 115 -8.49 19.38 15.24
N TYR A 116 -7.61 18.37 15.22
CA TYR A 116 -7.33 17.58 14.03
C TYR A 116 -8.56 16.82 13.53
N VAL A 117 -9.27 16.13 14.41
CA VAL A 117 -10.48 15.37 14.06
C VAL A 117 -11.54 16.28 13.43
N ARG A 118 -11.69 17.53 13.91
CA ARG A 118 -12.60 18.52 13.33
C ARG A 118 -12.27 18.92 11.89
N THR A 119 -11.01 18.78 11.46
CA THR A 119 -10.63 19.01 10.05
C THR A 119 -11.19 17.93 9.13
N ARG A 120 -11.57 16.77 9.68
CA ARG A 120 -11.98 15.56 8.97
C ARG A 120 -10.92 14.96 8.04
N GLU A 121 -9.69 15.46 8.05
CA GLU A 121 -8.63 15.01 7.14
C GLU A 121 -8.34 13.50 7.29
N GLY A 122 -8.38 12.97 8.50
CA GLY A 122 -8.15 11.56 8.77
C GLY A 122 -9.38 10.64 8.64
N ALA A 123 -10.57 11.19 8.43
CA ALA A 123 -11.82 10.42 8.56
C ALA A 123 -11.97 9.31 7.51
N ASP A 124 -11.32 9.45 6.36
CA ASP A 124 -11.35 8.49 5.26
C ASP A 124 -10.07 7.65 5.12
N LYS A 125 -9.18 7.68 6.13
CA LYS A 125 -7.85 7.05 6.13
C LYS A 125 -7.72 5.98 7.20
N ALA A 126 -7.01 4.90 6.88
CA ALA A 126 -6.65 3.88 7.85
C ALA A 126 -5.84 4.50 8.99
N GLY A 127 -6.12 4.12 10.24
CA GLY A 127 -5.50 4.73 11.42
C GLY A 127 -5.91 6.18 11.71
N GLY A 128 -6.82 6.75 10.91
CA GLY A 128 -7.41 8.05 11.21
C GLY A 128 -6.48 9.25 11.02
N TYR A 129 -5.38 9.17 10.27
CA TYR A 129 -4.51 10.33 10.02
C TYR A 129 -3.96 10.36 8.59
N GLY A 130 -3.59 11.54 8.12
CA GLY A 130 -2.95 11.77 6.84
C GLY A 130 -1.59 12.43 7.01
N ILE A 131 -0.51 11.70 6.76
CA ILE A 131 0.86 12.22 6.98
C ILE A 131 1.28 13.34 6.01
N GLN A 132 0.59 13.47 4.87
CA GLN A 132 0.87 14.51 3.87
C GLN A 132 0.25 15.87 4.23
N GLY A 133 -0.73 15.88 5.13
CA GLY A 133 -1.50 17.06 5.49
C GLY A 133 -1.22 17.54 6.91
N ILE A 134 -2.24 18.10 7.54
CA ILE A 134 -2.22 18.56 8.93
C ILE A 134 -1.85 17.40 9.86
N GLY A 135 -2.19 16.15 9.51
CA GLY A 135 -1.87 14.97 10.32
C GLY A 135 -0.38 14.76 10.55
N SER A 136 0.51 15.42 9.78
CA SER A 136 1.96 15.39 10.02
C SER A 136 2.34 15.92 11.41
N ILE A 137 1.54 16.82 12.00
CA ILE A 137 1.79 17.36 13.35
C ILE A 137 1.66 16.31 14.46
N LEU A 138 1.04 15.17 14.17
CA LEU A 138 0.88 14.07 15.12
C LEU A 138 2.11 13.16 15.17
N VAL A 139 2.99 13.23 14.16
CA VAL A 139 4.08 12.28 13.92
C VAL A 139 5.41 12.83 14.41
N GLU A 140 6.09 12.08 15.28
CA GLU A 140 7.45 12.35 15.76
C GLU A 140 8.52 11.81 14.78
N LYS A 141 8.33 10.57 14.31
CA LYS A 141 9.35 9.86 13.51
C LYS A 141 8.71 8.87 12.55
N ILE A 142 9.37 8.67 11.41
CA ILE A 142 9.11 7.57 10.47
C ILE A 142 10.38 6.73 10.37
N ASP A 143 10.23 5.41 10.39
CA ASP A 143 11.30 4.43 10.12
C ASP A 143 10.85 3.50 9.00
N GLY A 144 11.34 3.77 7.79
CA GLY A 144 10.83 3.22 6.53
C GLY A 144 10.64 4.33 5.49
N THR A 145 9.68 4.15 4.58
CA THR A 145 9.48 5.04 3.43
C THR A 145 8.22 5.89 3.60
N PHE A 146 8.33 7.20 3.33
CA PHE A 146 7.23 8.15 3.48
C PHE A 146 6.08 7.83 2.51
N ASP A 147 6.40 7.50 1.26
CA ASP A 147 5.47 7.14 0.20
C ASP A 147 4.70 5.84 0.51
N ASN A 148 5.27 4.90 1.27
CA ASN A 148 4.52 3.78 1.82
C ASN A 148 3.43 4.25 2.81
N VAL A 149 3.74 5.19 3.70
CA VAL A 149 2.75 5.74 4.64
C VAL A 149 1.67 6.54 3.92
N VAL A 150 2.01 7.18 2.81
CA VAL A 150 1.04 7.83 1.91
C VAL A 150 0.09 6.81 1.26
N GLY A 151 0.59 5.59 0.98
CA GLY A 151 -0.19 4.48 0.46
C GLY A 151 0.28 3.93 -0.89
N LEU A 152 1.48 4.30 -1.35
CA LEU A 152 2.09 3.69 -2.52
C LEU A 152 3.62 3.72 -2.43
N PRO A 153 4.30 2.60 -2.10
CA PRO A 153 5.77 2.52 -2.09
C PRO A 153 6.32 2.63 -3.52
N LEU A 154 6.61 3.84 -3.97
CA LEU A 154 6.91 4.23 -5.35
C LEU A 154 8.14 3.52 -5.89
N ARG A 155 9.21 3.38 -5.10
CA ARG A 155 10.44 2.72 -5.56
C ARG A 155 10.20 1.24 -5.87
N ALA A 156 9.53 0.53 -4.97
CA ALA A 156 9.17 -0.86 -5.17
C ALA A 156 8.17 -1.00 -6.32
N THR A 157 7.19 -0.10 -6.39
CA THR A 157 6.19 -0.07 -7.47
C THR A 157 6.85 0.10 -8.83
N LEU A 158 7.77 1.06 -8.99
CA LEU A 158 8.47 1.29 -10.25
C LEU A 158 9.26 0.05 -10.69
N LYS A 159 10.00 -0.59 -9.77
CA LYS A 159 10.72 -1.82 -10.07
C LYS A 159 9.79 -2.93 -10.54
N MET A 160 8.63 -3.09 -9.89
CA MET A 160 7.64 -4.08 -10.32
C MET A 160 7.05 -3.76 -11.69
N ILE A 161 6.85 -2.48 -12.01
CA ILE A 161 6.42 -2.05 -13.35
C ILE A 161 7.45 -2.48 -14.38
N GLU A 162 8.74 -2.18 -14.15
CA GLU A 162 9.84 -2.63 -15.01
C GLU A 162 9.79 -4.16 -15.19
N ASP A 163 9.71 -4.90 -14.09
CA ASP A 163 9.69 -6.37 -14.12
C ASP A 163 8.51 -6.96 -14.92
N VAL A 164 7.30 -6.39 -14.82
CA VAL A 164 6.14 -6.90 -15.56
C VAL A 164 6.07 -6.39 -17.00
N THR A 165 6.74 -5.28 -17.33
CA THR A 165 6.72 -4.67 -18.67
C THR A 165 7.88 -5.10 -19.56
N LYS A 166 8.90 -5.76 -19.00
CA LYS A 166 9.97 -6.39 -19.77
C LYS A 166 9.43 -7.21 -20.94
N SER A 167 10.11 -7.10 -22.08
CA SER A 167 9.82 -7.93 -23.25
C SER A 167 10.26 -9.37 -23.00
N GLU A 168 9.75 -10.32 -23.80
CA GLU A 168 10.23 -11.71 -23.73
C GLU A 168 11.74 -11.80 -24.02
N GLU A 169 12.25 -10.97 -24.95
CA GLU A 169 13.68 -10.88 -25.29
C GLU A 169 14.53 -10.37 -24.12
N GLU A 170 14.07 -9.35 -23.40
CA GLU A 170 14.78 -8.80 -22.23
C GLU A 170 14.80 -9.79 -21.04
N MET A 171 13.76 -10.62 -20.90
CA MET A 171 13.73 -11.68 -19.90
C MET A 171 14.70 -12.82 -20.23
N GLU A 172 14.82 -13.18 -21.52
CA GLU A 172 15.76 -14.20 -21.99
C GLU A 172 17.23 -13.76 -21.82
N GLU A 173 17.54 -12.49 -22.11
CA GLU A 173 18.88 -11.92 -21.89
C GLU A 173 19.28 -11.87 -20.40
N GLU A 174 18.37 -11.44 -19.51
CA GLU A 174 18.64 -11.46 -18.06
C GLU A 174 18.85 -12.88 -17.51
N MET A 175 18.08 -13.86 -17.99
CA MET A 175 18.28 -15.26 -17.61
C MET A 175 19.63 -15.80 -18.08
N ALA A 176 20.04 -15.45 -19.30
CA ALA A 176 21.36 -15.82 -19.83
C ALA A 176 22.50 -15.18 -19.02
N ASP A 177 22.39 -13.92 -18.63
CA ASP A 177 23.40 -13.21 -17.83
C ASP A 177 23.46 -13.69 -16.36
N ALA A 178 22.33 -14.13 -15.80
CA ALA A 178 22.28 -14.72 -14.47
C ALA A 178 23.00 -16.09 -14.42
N ASP A 179 22.88 -16.91 -15.47
CA ASP A 179 23.55 -18.21 -15.56
C ASP A 179 25.07 -18.08 -15.76
N VAL A 180 25.54 -17.01 -16.42
CA VAL A 180 26.97 -16.74 -16.62
C VAL A 180 27.66 -16.27 -15.33
N ASN A 181 26.94 -15.60 -14.42
CA ASN A 181 27.49 -15.10 -13.15
C ASN A 181 27.53 -16.14 -12.02
N ILE A 182 27.08 -17.38 -12.27
CA ILE A 182 27.09 -18.49 -11.30
C ILE A 182 28.20 -19.53 -11.62
N MET A 183 28.98 -19.33 -12.71
CA MET A 183 30.19 -20.11 -13.04
C MET A 183 31.49 -19.40 -12.63
#